data_AF-K3WIM2-F1
#
_entry.id   AF-K3WIM2-F1
#
_cell.length_a   1.000
_cell.length_b   1.000
_cell.length_c   1.000
_cell.angle_alpha   90.00
_cell.angle_beta   90.00
_cell.angle_gamma   90.00
#
_symmetry.space_group_name_H-M   'P 1'
#
loop_
_entity.id
_entity.type
_entity.pdbx_description
1 polymer ?
#
loop_
_entity_poly.entity_id
_entity_poly.type
_entity_poly.pdbx_seq_one_letter_code
_entity_poly.pdbx_strand_id
1 'polypeptide(L)'
;MVAHSSTASSSSTSSSIRSTATSSSSGDTPQLHTINSNEDNDSSAVDKPSTAKEMTAVAPADKDSATTVPDANRCRYKSRKCDNARSIKRNGHLHQLCPYHRDRANQNQRKFDNQKRNWQSDLQKVDDKQVRLSAAATISILSEKSLFARRKIARQARRHCAASSSDHPA
;
A
#
# COMPACT_ATOMS: atom_id res chain seq x y z
N MET A 1 13.76 -69.49 18.04
CA MET A 1 12.74 -68.60 17.43
C MET A 1 12.91 -67.23 18.05
N VAL A 2 13.39 -66.24 17.32
CA VAL A 2 13.67 -64.89 17.85
C VAL A 2 12.84 -63.90 17.05
N ALA A 3 11.90 -63.22 17.70
CA ALA A 3 11.05 -62.23 17.06
C ALA A 3 11.68 -60.84 17.23
N HIS A 4 11.89 -60.13 16.12
CA HIS A 4 12.38 -58.76 16.12
C HIS A 4 11.21 -57.83 15.77
N SER A 5 10.73 -57.06 16.75
CA SER A 5 9.64 -56.11 16.57
C SER A 5 10.15 -54.77 16.04
N SER A 6 9.63 -54.31 14.92
CA SER A 6 9.94 -52.99 14.35
C SER A 6 9.26 -51.88 15.15
N THR A 7 10.03 -50.99 15.77
CA THR A 7 9.54 -49.73 16.33
C THR A 7 9.67 -48.60 15.31
N ALA A 8 8.54 -47.98 14.95
CA ALA A 8 8.52 -46.80 14.08
C ALA A 8 8.56 -45.52 14.94
N SER A 9 9.66 -44.78 14.87
CA SER A 9 9.82 -43.51 15.57
C SER A 9 9.34 -42.34 14.70
N SER A 10 8.24 -41.70 15.08
CA SER A 10 7.70 -40.50 14.43
C SER A 10 8.14 -39.21 15.16
N SER A 11 9.20 -38.59 14.65
CA SER A 11 9.74 -37.33 15.18
C SER A 11 8.88 -36.12 14.78
N SER A 12 8.12 -35.55 15.71
CA SER A 12 7.34 -34.32 15.50
C SER A 12 8.18 -33.07 15.78
N THR A 13 8.54 -32.32 14.74
CA THR A 13 9.28 -31.05 14.87
C THR A 13 8.32 -29.89 15.20
N SER A 14 8.39 -29.40 16.44
CA SER A 14 7.60 -28.25 16.89
C SER A 14 8.28 -26.92 16.51
N SER A 15 7.65 -26.12 15.66
CA SER A 15 8.16 -24.79 15.30
C SER A 15 7.88 -23.75 16.39
N SER A 16 8.92 -23.31 17.10
CA SER A 16 8.82 -22.24 18.10
C SER A 16 8.79 -20.86 17.46
N ILE A 17 7.68 -20.14 17.61
CA ILE A 17 7.61 -18.70 17.30
C ILE A 17 8.35 -17.89 18.38
N ARG A 18 9.30 -17.05 17.96
CA ARG A 18 10.13 -16.26 18.86
C ARG A 18 9.70 -14.79 18.81
N SER A 19 8.85 -14.38 19.75
CA SER A 19 8.48 -12.97 19.95
C SER A 19 9.57 -12.26 20.75
N THR A 20 10.22 -11.25 20.16
CA THR A 20 11.14 -10.36 20.89
C THR A 20 10.54 -8.95 20.95
N ALA A 21 9.98 -8.60 22.10
CA ALA A 21 9.69 -7.23 22.47
C ALA A 21 10.85 -6.70 23.34
N THR A 22 11.50 -5.64 22.88
CA THR A 22 12.50 -4.85 23.62
C THR A 22 12.35 -3.40 23.13
N SER A 23 11.63 -2.54 23.86
CA SER A 23 11.96 -1.90 25.14
C SER A 23 12.64 -0.55 24.93
N SER A 24 11.97 0.50 25.40
CA SER A 24 12.33 1.91 25.29
C SER A 24 13.67 2.24 25.96
N SER A 25 14.43 3.18 25.39
CA SER A 25 15.44 3.96 26.11
C SER A 25 15.29 5.45 25.81
N SER A 26 15.31 6.25 26.88
CA SER A 26 15.14 7.70 26.85
C SER A 26 16.47 8.41 26.54
N GLY A 27 16.41 9.58 25.88
CA GLY A 27 17.55 10.45 25.64
C GLY A 27 17.14 11.78 25.00
N ASP A 28 17.56 12.90 25.60
CA ASP A 28 16.91 14.21 25.50
C ASP A 28 17.35 15.14 24.35
N THR A 29 16.35 15.68 23.62
CA THR A 29 16.23 17.10 23.13
C THR A 29 17.24 17.66 22.09
N PRO A 30 17.00 18.84 21.45
CA PRO A 30 15.83 19.75 21.52
C PRO A 30 15.14 20.08 20.15
N GLN A 31 14.10 20.92 20.23
CA GLN A 31 13.20 21.38 19.16
C GLN A 31 13.87 22.10 17.96
N LEU A 32 13.17 22.15 16.81
CA LEU A 32 12.64 23.43 16.30
C LEU A 32 11.50 23.30 15.26
N HIS A 33 10.55 24.23 15.38
CA HIS A 33 9.44 24.64 14.51
C HIS A 33 8.58 23.63 13.73
N THR A 34 7.37 23.40 14.24
CA THR A 34 6.19 23.13 13.40
C THR A 34 5.87 24.36 12.55
N ILE A 35 5.87 24.24 11.23
CA ILE A 35 5.15 25.18 10.35
C ILE A 35 3.87 24.48 9.89
N ASN A 36 2.77 24.76 10.57
CA ASN A 36 1.44 24.35 10.14
C ASN A 36 0.82 25.53 9.39
N SER A 37 0.78 25.45 8.06
CA SER A 37 0.13 26.44 7.20
C SER A 37 -1.01 25.77 6.46
N ASN A 38 -2.15 25.68 7.14
CA ASN A 38 -3.43 25.61 6.45
C ASN A 38 -3.73 27.01 5.92
N GLU A 39 -3.70 27.19 4.60
CA GLU A 39 -4.26 28.36 3.92
C GLU A 39 -5.37 27.89 2.98
N ASP A 40 -6.53 27.60 3.56
CA ASP A 40 -7.80 27.63 2.85
C ASP A 40 -8.19 29.10 2.63
N ASN A 41 -7.97 29.62 1.42
CA ASN A 41 -8.57 30.88 0.93
C ASN A 41 -8.56 30.80 -0.61
N ASP A 42 -9.65 30.35 -1.23
CA ASP A 42 -10.85 31.11 -1.57
C ASP A 42 -10.68 32.10 -2.71
N SER A 43 -11.66 32.07 -3.63
CA SER A 43 -11.92 33.09 -4.66
C SER A 43 -10.83 33.37 -5.69
N SER A 44 -11.15 33.91 -6.87
CA SER A 44 -12.39 33.95 -7.68
C SER A 44 -11.97 34.50 -9.06
N ALA A 45 -12.91 34.56 -10.00
CA ALA A 45 -12.84 35.37 -11.24
C ALA A 45 -11.73 34.97 -12.24
N VAL A 46 -12.09 34.40 -13.40
CA VAL A 46 -12.40 35.16 -14.62
C VAL A 46 -11.73 36.53 -14.71
N ASP A 47 -10.69 36.65 -15.54
CA ASP A 47 -10.59 37.83 -16.41
C ASP A 47 -9.81 37.55 -17.70
N LYS A 48 -10.43 37.95 -18.82
CA LYS A 48 -9.80 38.05 -20.14
C LYS A 48 -9.49 39.52 -20.38
N PRO A 49 -8.25 39.89 -20.74
CA PRO A 49 -8.03 41.11 -21.50
C PRO A 49 -8.05 40.80 -23.00
N SER A 50 -9.04 41.33 -23.71
CA SER A 50 -9.01 41.46 -25.16
C SER A 50 -8.89 42.95 -25.53
N THR A 51 -8.05 43.24 -26.52
CA THR A 51 -8.15 44.40 -27.44
C THR A 51 -8.10 45.84 -26.89
N ALA A 52 -6.89 46.43 -26.92
CA ALA A 52 -6.53 47.70 -27.59
C ALA A 52 -5.00 47.67 -27.84
N LYS A 53 -4.42 47.94 -29.02
CA LYS A 53 -4.21 49.23 -29.73
C LYS A 53 -3.68 50.35 -28.79
N GLU A 54 -2.69 51.21 -29.09
CA GLU A 54 -1.71 51.47 -30.18
C GLU A 54 -0.75 52.58 -29.64
N MET A 55 0.46 52.90 -30.13
CA MET A 55 1.34 52.36 -31.18
C MET A 55 2.81 52.85 -30.97
N THR A 56 3.84 52.07 -31.32
CA THR A 56 5.17 52.61 -31.69
C THR A 56 5.93 51.68 -32.63
N ALA A 57 6.10 52.09 -33.89
CA ALA A 57 6.85 51.33 -34.88
C ALA A 57 8.31 51.81 -34.95
N VAL A 58 9.27 50.89 -34.75
CA VAL A 58 10.66 51.07 -35.19
C VAL A 58 11.15 49.76 -35.80
N ALA A 59 11.38 49.79 -37.10
CA ALA A 59 12.01 48.76 -37.93
C ALA A 59 12.68 49.53 -39.10
N PRO A 60 13.84 49.11 -39.65
CA PRO A 60 14.01 47.76 -40.21
C PRO A 60 15.39 47.10 -40.00
N ALA A 61 15.50 45.85 -40.51
CA ALA A 61 16.69 44.97 -40.56
C ALA A 61 17.16 44.43 -39.18
N ASP A 62 17.56 43.16 -39.03
CA ASP A 62 17.94 42.15 -40.02
C ASP A 62 17.14 40.83 -39.97
N LYS A 63 17.21 40.06 -41.06
CA LYS A 63 16.64 38.71 -41.17
C LYS A 63 17.60 37.68 -40.58
N ASP A 64 17.30 37.16 -39.38
CA ASP A 64 17.41 35.73 -39.03
C ASP A 64 16.97 35.48 -37.57
N SER A 65 15.72 35.85 -37.25
CA SER A 65 15.10 35.56 -35.94
C SER A 65 14.64 34.09 -35.84
N ALA A 66 15.50 33.15 -36.17
CA ALA A 66 15.34 31.75 -35.82
C ALA A 66 15.81 31.55 -34.37
N THR A 67 14.91 31.71 -33.38
CA THR A 67 15.16 31.28 -31.99
C THR A 67 15.06 29.74 -31.90
N THR A 68 15.82 29.06 -32.75
CA THR A 68 16.07 27.63 -32.65
C THR A 68 16.96 27.42 -31.44
N VAL A 69 16.43 26.73 -30.42
CA VAL A 69 17.23 26.28 -29.29
C VAL A 69 18.42 25.51 -29.87
N PRO A 70 19.68 25.88 -29.56
CA PRO A 70 20.85 25.20 -30.10
C PRO A 70 20.73 23.69 -29.88
N ASP A 71 21.15 22.87 -30.85
CA ASP A 71 20.87 21.42 -30.79
C ASP A 71 21.41 20.79 -29.49
N ALA A 72 22.57 21.27 -29.05
CA ALA A 72 23.20 20.97 -27.77
C ALA A 72 22.29 21.17 -26.53
N ASN A 73 21.24 22.01 -26.61
CA ASN A 73 20.30 22.37 -25.53
C ASN A 73 18.88 21.79 -25.71
N ARG A 74 18.59 21.09 -26.81
CA ARG A 74 17.28 20.46 -27.09
C ARG A 74 17.02 19.22 -26.22
N CYS A 75 15.74 18.90 -26.04
CA CYS A 75 15.25 17.78 -25.23
C CYS A 75 15.58 16.42 -25.85
N ARG A 76 16.21 15.52 -25.09
CA ARG A 76 16.70 14.20 -25.56
C ARG A 76 15.64 13.09 -25.44
N TYR A 77 14.36 13.42 -25.69
CA TYR A 77 13.27 12.43 -25.57
C TYR A 77 13.32 11.41 -26.72
N LYS A 78 13.17 10.12 -26.38
CA LYS A 78 13.59 9.03 -27.28
C LYS A 78 12.61 8.71 -28.40
N SER A 79 11.34 9.12 -28.29
CA SER A 79 10.29 8.75 -29.26
C SER A 79 10.06 9.78 -30.38
N ARG A 80 10.57 11.01 -30.26
CA ARG A 80 10.48 12.07 -31.29
C ARG A 80 11.50 13.16 -30.98
N LYS A 81 12.14 13.74 -32.02
CA LYS A 81 12.97 14.95 -31.87
C LYS A 81 12.10 16.06 -31.27
N CYS A 82 12.52 16.63 -30.15
CA CYS A 82 11.75 17.61 -29.39
C CYS A 82 12.49 18.94 -29.34
N ASP A 83 11.84 19.98 -29.85
CA ASP A 83 12.43 21.31 -30.03
C ASP A 83 12.50 22.14 -28.75
N ASN A 84 11.75 21.74 -27.72
CA ASN A 84 11.75 22.40 -26.43
C ASN A 84 13.12 22.30 -25.75
N ALA A 85 13.58 23.42 -25.19
CA ALA A 85 14.79 23.49 -24.39
C ALA A 85 14.71 22.56 -23.17
N ARG A 86 15.88 22.03 -22.77
CA ARG A 86 16.03 21.28 -21.51
C ARG A 86 15.90 22.23 -20.32
N SER A 87 15.23 21.77 -19.26
CA SER A 87 15.10 22.55 -18.03
C SER A 87 16.41 22.53 -17.23
N ILE A 88 16.66 23.58 -16.46
CA ILE A 88 17.84 23.68 -15.57
C ILE A 88 17.44 23.20 -14.17
N LYS A 89 18.27 22.35 -13.55
CA LYS A 89 18.15 21.93 -12.15
C LYS A 89 18.74 23.02 -11.24
N ARG A 90 18.34 23.07 -9.96
CA ARG A 90 18.82 24.07 -8.97
C ARG A 90 20.35 24.20 -8.85
N ASN A 91 21.12 23.21 -9.30
CA ASN A 91 22.59 23.23 -9.33
C ASN A 91 23.17 23.69 -10.68
N GLY A 92 22.40 24.39 -11.52
CA GLY A 92 22.84 24.90 -12.84
C GLY A 92 22.91 23.86 -13.96
N HIS A 93 22.88 22.56 -13.67
CA HIS A 93 22.95 21.51 -14.69
C HIS A 93 21.62 21.33 -15.44
N LEU A 94 21.70 21.14 -16.75
CA LEU A 94 20.55 20.81 -17.59
C LEU A 94 20.02 19.39 -17.29
N HIS A 95 18.72 19.27 -17.06
CA HIS A 95 18.00 18.01 -17.13
C HIS A 95 18.10 17.41 -18.55
N GLN A 96 17.88 16.10 -18.72
CA GLN A 96 17.91 15.46 -20.04
C GLN A 96 16.65 15.74 -20.89
N LEU A 97 15.56 16.17 -20.24
CA LEU A 97 14.24 16.40 -20.82
C LEU A 97 13.81 17.87 -20.65
N CYS A 98 12.94 18.35 -21.54
CA CYS A 98 12.21 19.60 -21.35
C CYS A 98 11.16 19.47 -20.23
N PRO A 99 10.62 20.60 -19.71
CA PRO A 99 9.56 20.58 -18.69
C PRO A 99 8.40 19.65 -19.04
N TYR A 100 7.83 19.79 -20.24
CA TYR A 100 6.73 18.96 -20.74
C TYR A 100 6.98 17.45 -20.63
N HIS A 101 8.15 16.98 -21.08
CA HIS A 101 8.47 15.55 -21.01
C HIS A 101 8.80 15.09 -19.59
N ARG A 102 9.37 15.96 -18.75
CA ARG A 102 9.58 15.65 -17.32
C ARG A 102 8.25 15.46 -16.60
N ASP A 103 7.29 16.35 -16.85
CA ASP A 103 6.00 16.31 -16.15
C ASP A 103 5.12 15.17 -16.67
N ARG A 104 5.19 14.84 -17.97
CA ARG A 104 4.57 13.63 -18.52
C ARG A 104 5.21 12.34 -17.98
N ALA A 105 6.53 12.31 -17.78
CA ALA A 105 7.20 11.19 -17.10
C ALA A 105 6.74 11.06 -15.64
N ASN A 106 6.65 12.17 -14.89
CA ASN A 106 6.13 12.19 -13.52
C ASN A 106 4.66 11.73 -13.44
N GLN A 107 3.82 12.12 -14.40
CA GLN A 107 2.43 11.63 -14.49
C GLN A 107 2.37 10.13 -14.77
N ASN A 108 3.20 9.62 -15.67
CA ASN A 108 3.28 8.18 -15.94
C ASN A 108 3.80 7.40 -14.72
N GLN A 109 4.81 7.93 -14.01
CA GLN A 109 5.31 7.35 -12.76
C GLN A 109 4.20 7.29 -11.71
N ARG A 110 3.49 8.39 -11.46
CA ARG A 110 2.32 8.43 -10.54
C ARG A 110 1.24 7.42 -10.94
N LYS A 111 0.93 7.28 -12.23
CA LYS A 111 -0.05 6.29 -12.72
C LYS A 111 0.40 4.86 -12.43
N PHE A 112 1.67 4.54 -12.71
CA PHE A 112 2.25 3.23 -12.42
C PHE A 112 2.28 2.92 -10.91
N ASP A 113 2.72 3.88 -10.09
CA ASP A 113 2.78 3.72 -8.63
C ASP A 113 1.37 3.60 -8.02
N ASN A 114 0.37 4.30 -8.56
CA ASN A 114 -1.03 4.13 -8.18
C ASN A 114 -1.53 2.73 -8.57
N GLN A 115 -1.30 2.28 -9.80
CA GLN A 115 -1.70 0.94 -10.25
C GLN A 115 -1.05 -0.16 -9.37
N LYS A 116 0.24 0.00 -9.04
CA LYS A 116 0.98 -0.91 -8.16
C LYS A 116 0.40 -0.93 -6.73
N ARG A 117 0.09 0.23 -6.14
CA ARG A 117 -0.54 0.33 -4.81
C ARG A 117 -1.94 -0.26 -4.79
N ASN A 118 -2.75 0.00 -5.81
CA ASN A 118 -4.09 -0.58 -5.92
C ASN A 118 -4.02 -2.11 -6.03
N TRP A 119 -3.16 -2.64 -6.90
CA TRP A 119 -2.91 -4.09 -7.02
C TRP A 119 -2.50 -4.72 -5.67
N GLN A 120 -1.53 -4.11 -4.97
CA GLN A 120 -1.11 -4.59 -3.65
C GLN A 120 -2.24 -4.54 -2.60
N SER A 121 -3.03 -3.47 -2.60
CA SER A 121 -4.19 -3.33 -1.70
C SER A 121 -5.30 -4.35 -2.01
N ASP A 122 -5.53 -4.65 -3.28
CA ASP A 122 -6.55 -5.62 -3.70
C ASP A 122 -6.13 -7.07 -3.37
N LEU A 123 -4.85 -7.42 -3.53
CA LEU A 123 -4.31 -8.68 -3.01
C LEU A 123 -4.47 -8.78 -1.49
N GLN A 124 -4.09 -7.74 -0.74
CA GLN A 124 -4.23 -7.73 0.71
C GLN A 124 -5.69 -7.89 1.17
N LYS A 125 -6.66 -7.30 0.47
CA LYS A 125 -8.11 -7.50 0.75
C LYS A 125 -8.56 -8.94 0.52
N VAL A 126 -7.97 -9.65 -0.45
CA VAL A 126 -8.27 -11.07 -0.69
C VAL A 126 -7.75 -11.92 0.47
N ASP A 127 -6.51 -11.68 0.90
CA ASP A 127 -5.91 -12.36 2.05
C ASP A 127 -6.71 -12.08 3.34
N ASP A 128 -7.01 -10.82 3.64
CA ASP A 128 -7.84 -10.41 4.79
C ASP A 128 -9.22 -11.07 4.76
N LYS A 129 -9.86 -11.15 3.58
CA LYS A 129 -11.16 -11.84 3.41
C LYS A 129 -11.02 -13.33 3.65
N GLN A 130 -9.97 -13.97 3.15
CA GLN A 130 -9.70 -15.40 3.37
C GLN A 130 -9.48 -15.70 4.86
N VAL A 131 -8.68 -14.88 5.56
CA VAL A 131 -8.44 -15.00 7.01
C VAL A 131 -9.74 -14.82 7.81
N ARG A 132 -10.59 -13.86 7.45
CA ARG A 132 -11.89 -13.68 8.12
C ARG A 132 -12.84 -14.86 7.89
N LEU A 133 -12.89 -15.41 6.69
CA LEU A 133 -13.71 -16.58 6.36
C LEU A 133 -13.21 -17.86 7.06
N SER A 134 -11.90 -18.09 7.11
CA SER A 134 -11.33 -19.26 7.78
C SER A 134 -11.48 -19.20 9.30
N ALA A 135 -11.34 -18.01 9.90
CA ALA A 135 -11.64 -17.78 11.32
C ALA A 135 -13.12 -18.06 11.63
N ALA A 136 -14.06 -17.54 10.83
CA ALA A 136 -15.49 -17.77 11.01
C ALA A 136 -15.87 -19.26 10.91
N ALA A 137 -15.32 -19.98 9.91
CA ALA A 137 -15.53 -21.41 9.76
C ALA A 137 -14.98 -22.20 10.97
N THR A 138 -13.80 -21.84 11.47
CA THR A 138 -13.19 -22.44 12.66
C THR A 138 -14.05 -22.24 13.91
N ILE A 139 -14.60 -21.04 14.11
CA ILE A 139 -15.51 -20.72 15.22
C ILE A 139 -16.78 -21.57 15.13
N SER A 140 -17.37 -21.73 13.94
CA SER A 140 -18.57 -22.57 13.75
C SER A 140 -18.30 -24.03 14.11
N ILE A 141 -17.18 -24.60 13.65
CA ILE A 141 -16.77 -25.98 13.95
C ILE A 141 -16.54 -26.18 15.46
N LEU A 142 -15.92 -25.21 16.14
CA LEU A 142 -15.71 -25.28 17.60
C LEU A 142 -17.04 -25.20 18.36
N SER A 143 -17.97 -24.36 17.92
CA SER A 143 -19.33 -24.27 18.49
C SER A 143 -20.06 -25.62 18.40
N GLU A 144 -20.11 -26.23 17.21
CA GLU A 144 -20.74 -27.54 17.00
C GLU A 144 -20.13 -28.65 17.87
N LYS A 145 -18.80 -28.71 17.94
CA LYS A 145 -18.08 -29.65 18.83
C LYS A 145 -18.46 -29.44 20.30
N SER A 146 -18.60 -28.19 20.75
CA SER A 146 -19.04 -27.89 22.12
C SER A 146 -20.48 -28.34 22.38
N LEU A 147 -21.39 -28.17 21.41
CA LEU A 147 -22.78 -28.60 21.50
C LEU A 147 -22.88 -30.13 21.53
N PHE A 148 -22.07 -30.82 20.73
CA PHE A 148 -21.98 -32.29 20.77
C PHE A 148 -21.48 -32.79 22.13
N ALA A 149 -20.42 -32.18 22.68
CA ALA A 149 -19.91 -32.52 24.01
C ALA A 149 -20.98 -32.33 25.11
N ARG A 150 -21.67 -31.19 25.13
CA ARG A 150 -22.80 -30.91 26.05
C ARG A 150 -23.91 -31.96 25.93
N ARG A 151 -24.31 -32.31 24.70
CA ARG A 151 -25.32 -33.35 24.43
C ARG A 151 -24.87 -34.74 24.90
N LYS A 152 -23.59 -35.09 24.76
CA LYS A 152 -23.01 -36.36 25.25
C LYS A 152 -23.03 -36.43 26.77
N ILE A 153 -22.64 -35.36 27.47
CA ILE A 153 -22.70 -35.25 28.93
C ILE A 153 -24.15 -35.41 29.42
N ALA A 154 -25.10 -34.69 28.82
CA ALA A 154 -26.52 -34.77 29.19
C ALA A 154 -27.17 -36.16 28.89
N ARG A 155 -26.62 -36.95 27.96
CA ARG A 155 -27.03 -38.36 27.76
C ARG A 155 -26.44 -39.27 28.84
N GLN A 156 -25.18 -39.06 29.23
CA GLN A 156 -24.53 -39.83 30.30
C GLN A 156 -25.20 -39.61 31.65
N ALA A 157 -25.50 -38.35 32.01
CA ALA A 157 -26.21 -38.02 33.25
C ALA A 157 -27.56 -38.74 33.36
N ARG A 158 -28.38 -38.72 32.29
CA ARG A 158 -29.67 -39.43 32.26
C ARG A 158 -29.55 -40.94 32.46
N ARG A 159 -28.52 -41.58 31.90
CA ARG A 159 -28.23 -43.00 32.15
C ARG A 159 -27.88 -43.27 33.61
N HIS A 160 -27.08 -42.40 34.22
CA HIS A 160 -26.70 -42.53 35.62
C HIS A 160 -27.90 -42.38 36.56
N CYS A 161 -28.77 -41.38 36.32
CA CYS A 161 -30.00 -41.20 37.11
C CYS A 161 -30.94 -42.41 37.01
N ALA A 162 -31.10 -42.98 35.80
CA ALA A 162 -31.93 -44.17 35.59
C ALA A 162 -31.36 -45.44 36.25
N ALA A 163 -30.04 -45.58 36.30
CA ALA A 163 -29.40 -46.69 37.02
C ALA A 163 -29.64 -46.57 38.54
N SER A 164 -29.47 -45.38 39.12
CA SER A 164 -29.65 -45.14 40.57
C SER A 164 -31.09 -45.25 41.06
N SER A 165 -32.10 -45.20 40.19
CA SER A 165 -33.50 -45.43 40.58
C SER A 165 -33.90 -46.90 40.70
N SER A 166 -33.00 -47.84 40.35
CA SER A 166 -33.28 -49.29 40.37
C SER A 166 -33.10 -49.92 41.76
N ASP A 167 -32.27 -49.31 42.60
CA ASP A 167 -31.84 -49.87 43.89
C ASP A 167 -32.73 -49.38 45.05
N HIS A 168 -33.98 -49.83 45.07
CA HIS A 168 -34.83 -49.76 46.27
C HIS A 168 -34.97 -51.17 46.87
N PRO A 169 -34.35 -51.46 48.03
CA PRO A 169 -34.54 -52.74 48.71
C PRO A 169 -35.94 -52.81 49.32
N ALA A 170 -36.52 -54.01 49.29
CA ALA A 170 -37.76 -54.39 49.96
C ALA A 170 -37.48 -55.48 51.01
#